data_AF-A0A0G2AQV4-F1
#
_entry.id   AF-A0A0G2AQV4-F1
#
_cell.length_a   1.000
_cell.length_b   1.000
_cell.length_c   1.000
_cell.angle_alpha   90.00
_cell.angle_beta   90.00
_cell.angle_gamma   90.00
#
_symmetry.space_group_name_H-M   'P 1'
#
loop_
_entity.id
_entity.type
_entity.pdbx_description
1 polymer ?
#
loop_
_entity_poly.entity_id
_entity_poly.type
_entity_poly.pdbx_seq_one_letter_code
_entity_poly.pdbx_strand_id
1 'polypeptide(L)'
;MFHEHHHKSAFPLLVVGLTLALLLVLALLFGPGVRDQSRGLLRPSQAVSAEMYERDVAQIMVRLQERTEMVEDDEAHYDILSSATSELLALTVPASYQSVHLELVASLDLLRQGVFGEETKVEEGARRLEALYQTYPWL
;
A
#
# COMPACT_ATOMS: atom_id res chain seq x y z
N MET A 1 23.69 -36.37 62.13
CA MET A 1 22.87 -35.16 62.30
C MET A 1 22.86 -34.44 60.95
N PHE A 2 21.94 -34.81 60.08
CA PHE A 2 21.84 -34.24 58.73
C PHE A 2 21.05 -32.93 58.81
N HIS A 3 21.65 -31.83 58.38
CA HIS A 3 20.93 -30.60 58.04
C HIS A 3 21.32 -30.24 56.60
N GLU A 4 20.51 -30.71 55.65
CA GLU A 4 20.58 -30.26 54.26
C GLU A 4 19.76 -28.98 54.12
N HIS A 5 20.45 -27.88 53.78
CA HIS A 5 19.80 -26.63 53.41
C HIS A 5 19.20 -26.76 52.00
N HIS A 6 17.92 -27.13 51.92
CA HIS A 6 17.12 -26.96 50.70
C HIS A 6 16.93 -25.46 50.42
N HIS A 7 17.81 -24.87 49.60
CA HIS A 7 17.48 -23.63 48.92
C HIS A 7 16.35 -23.94 47.94
N LYS A 8 15.11 -23.68 48.38
CA LYS A 8 13.90 -23.74 47.56
C LYS A 8 14.05 -22.72 46.43
N SER A 9 14.62 -23.17 45.33
CA SER A 9 14.68 -22.43 44.08
C SER A 9 13.26 -22.03 43.70
N ALA A 10 12.93 -20.74 43.82
CA ALA A 10 11.67 -20.15 43.36
C ALA A 10 11.64 -19.99 41.82
N PHE A 11 12.72 -20.44 41.15
CA PHE A 11 12.89 -20.42 39.71
C PHE A 11 11.76 -21.09 38.92
N PRO A 12 11.27 -22.30 39.27
CA PRO A 12 10.18 -22.92 38.50
C PRO A 12 8.86 -22.16 38.67
N LEU A 13 8.63 -21.54 39.82
CA LEU A 13 7.43 -20.75 40.10
C LEU A 13 7.39 -19.45 39.28
N LEU A 14 8.55 -18.78 39.14
CA LEU A 14 8.69 -17.62 38.26
C LEU A 14 8.48 -17.97 36.79
N VAL A 15 9.03 -19.11 36.33
CA VAL A 15 8.85 -19.57 34.95
C VAL A 15 7.39 -19.89 34.67
N VAL A 16 6.71 -20.62 35.57
CA VAL A 16 5.28 -20.93 35.41
C VAL A 16 4.44 -19.64 35.37
N GLY A 17 4.69 -18.70 36.29
CA GLY A 17 4.01 -17.40 36.28
C GLY A 17 4.22 -16.62 34.98
N LEU A 18 5.45 -16.59 34.47
CA LEU A 18 5.78 -15.90 33.22
C LEU A 18 5.12 -16.56 32.01
N THR A 19 5.08 -17.90 31.96
CA THR A 19 4.40 -18.62 30.86
C THR A 19 2.89 -18.41 30.87
N LEU A 20 2.26 -18.37 32.04
CA LEU A 20 0.82 -18.07 32.16
C LEU A 20 0.51 -16.62 31.76
N ALA A 21 1.35 -15.66 32.17
CA ALA A 21 1.20 -14.28 31.76
C ALA A 21 1.36 -14.11 30.24
N LEU A 22 2.34 -14.80 29.63
CA LEU A 22 2.55 -14.77 28.19
C LEU A 22 1.35 -15.38 27.43
N LEU A 23 0.83 -16.52 27.88
CA LEU A 23 -0.36 -17.13 27.29
C LEU A 23 -1.61 -16.23 27.40
N LEU A 24 -1.77 -15.51 28.51
CA LEU A 24 -2.85 -14.55 28.69
C LEU A 24 -2.72 -13.37 27.71
N VAL A 25 -1.52 -12.82 27.54
CA VAL A 25 -1.26 -11.74 26.57
C VAL A 25 -1.52 -12.23 25.14
N LEU A 26 -1.08 -13.44 24.80
CA LEU A 26 -1.37 -14.04 23.49
C LEU A 26 -2.88 -14.27 23.30
N ALA A 27 -3.60 -14.71 24.33
CA ALA A 27 -5.05 -14.86 24.26
C ALA A 27 -5.81 -13.52 24.19
N LEU A 28 -5.23 -12.42 24.69
CA LEU A 28 -5.79 -11.07 24.51
C LEU A 28 -5.49 -10.50 23.12
N LEU A 29 -4.30 -10.75 22.59
CA LEU A 29 -3.89 -10.28 21.26
C LEU A 29 -4.54 -11.08 20.13
N PHE A 30 -4.71 -12.40 20.32
CA PHE A 30 -5.19 -13.33 19.30
C PHE A 30 -6.52 -14.01 19.67
N GLY A 31 -7.14 -13.64 20.78
CA GLY A 31 -8.43 -14.19 21.19
C GLY A 31 -9.55 -13.84 20.21
N PRO A 32 -10.59 -14.68 20.10
CA PRO A 32 -11.71 -14.46 19.19
C PRO A 32 -12.64 -13.38 19.78
N GLY A 33 -12.17 -12.14 19.76
CA GLY A 33 -12.96 -10.93 19.92
C GLY A 33 -13.67 -10.55 18.62
N VAL A 34 -14.17 -11.52 17.85
CA VAL A 34 -15.03 -11.25 16.69
C VAL A 34 -16.48 -11.33 17.15
N ARG A 35 -16.89 -10.35 17.96
CA ARG A 35 -18.30 -9.94 17.99
C ARG A 35 -18.50 -8.96 16.85
N ASP A 36 -18.60 -9.53 15.65
CA ASP A 36 -19.52 -9.19 14.55
C ASP A 36 -20.15 -7.77 14.59
N GLN A 37 -19.32 -6.73 14.62
CA GLN A 37 -19.73 -5.32 14.36
C GLN A 37 -19.71 -5.00 12.85
N SER A 38 -19.50 -6.01 12.00
CA SER A 38 -19.43 -5.85 10.54
C SER A 38 -20.80 -5.96 9.86
N ARG A 39 -21.88 -6.29 10.58
CA ARG A 39 -23.24 -6.38 10.02
C ARG A 39 -23.96 -5.03 9.84
N GLY A 40 -23.29 -3.91 10.10
CA GLY A 40 -23.86 -2.56 9.96
C GLY A 40 -23.11 -1.59 9.03
N LEU A 41 -22.01 -2.00 8.39
CA LEU A 41 -21.15 -1.09 7.61
C LEU A 41 -20.68 -1.63 6.27
N LEU A 42 -21.36 -2.64 5.69
CA LEU A 42 -21.40 -2.74 4.24
C LEU A 42 -22.44 -1.74 3.72
N ARG A 43 -22.17 -0.44 3.93
CA ARG A 43 -22.47 0.46 2.81
C ARG A 43 -21.70 -0.18 1.65
N PRO A 44 -22.34 -0.55 0.53
CA PRO A 44 -21.54 -0.80 -0.65
C PRO A 44 -20.65 0.44 -0.76
N SER A 45 -19.33 0.23 -0.72
CA SER A 45 -18.39 1.25 -1.20
C SER A 45 -19.07 1.83 -2.42
N GLN A 46 -19.50 3.11 -2.35
CA GLN A 46 -20.34 3.70 -3.37
C GLN A 46 -19.68 3.32 -4.69
N ALA A 47 -20.36 2.45 -5.47
CA ALA A 47 -19.74 1.87 -6.63
C ALA A 47 -19.33 3.06 -7.51
N VAL A 48 -18.03 3.35 -7.55
CA VAL A 48 -17.53 4.47 -8.32
C VAL A 48 -17.85 4.14 -9.76
N SER A 49 -18.52 5.08 -10.45
CA SER A 49 -18.86 4.88 -11.84
C SER A 49 -17.60 4.90 -12.68
N ALA A 50 -17.61 4.18 -13.80
CA ALA A 50 -16.48 4.17 -14.73
C ALA A 50 -16.09 5.59 -15.15
N GLU A 51 -17.09 6.44 -15.42
CA GLU A 51 -16.90 7.81 -15.89
C GLU A 51 -16.31 8.74 -14.82
N MET A 52 -16.55 8.44 -13.54
CA MET A 52 -15.92 9.17 -12.44
C MET A 52 -14.45 8.77 -12.32
N TYR A 53 -14.18 7.45 -12.34
CA TYR A 53 -12.82 6.92 -12.32
C TYR A 53 -11.96 7.44 -13.49
N GLU A 54 -12.47 7.34 -14.72
CA GLU A 54 -11.75 7.80 -15.91
C GLU A 54 -11.42 9.29 -15.84
N ARG A 55 -12.37 10.11 -15.39
CA ARG A 55 -12.16 11.55 -15.21
C ARG A 55 -11.10 11.86 -14.17
N ASP A 56 -11.18 11.19 -13.02
CA ASP A 56 -10.25 11.44 -11.91
C ASP A 56 -8.82 11.03 -12.30
N VAL A 57 -8.66 9.89 -12.98
CA VAL A 57 -7.38 9.45 -13.53
C VAL A 57 -6.86 10.42 -14.59
N ALA A 58 -7.68 10.79 -15.58
CA ALA A 58 -7.27 11.73 -16.62
C ALA A 58 -6.81 13.08 -16.02
N GLN A 59 -7.51 13.57 -15.00
CA GLN A 59 -7.12 14.81 -14.31
C GLN A 59 -5.77 14.67 -13.60
N ILE A 60 -5.48 13.52 -12.98
CA ILE A 60 -4.16 13.26 -12.37
C ILE A 60 -3.08 13.22 -13.44
N MET A 61 -3.32 12.54 -14.56
CA MET A 61 -2.34 12.40 -15.65
C MET A 61 -2.03 13.75 -16.32
N VAL A 62 -3.04 14.59 -16.56
CA VAL A 62 -2.85 15.95 -17.08
C VAL A 62 -1.99 16.78 -16.12
N ARG A 63 -2.32 16.78 -14.82
CA ARG A 63 -1.50 17.50 -13.82
C ARG A 63 -0.07 16.97 -13.73
N LEU A 64 0.10 15.66 -13.84
CA LEU A 64 1.42 15.03 -13.86
C LEU A 64 2.24 15.55 -15.05
N GLN A 65 1.66 15.55 -16.24
CA GLN A 65 2.32 16.06 -17.45
C GLN A 65 2.69 17.53 -17.30
N GLU A 66 1.73 18.39 -16.95
CA GLU A 66 1.95 19.83 -16.77
C GLU A 66 3.07 20.11 -15.78
N ARG A 67 3.08 19.41 -14.63
CA ARG A 67 4.11 19.62 -13.60
C ARG A 67 5.48 19.13 -14.05
N THR A 68 5.55 17.98 -14.73
CA THR A 68 6.82 17.40 -15.18
C THR A 68 7.50 18.29 -16.23
N GLU A 69 6.73 18.91 -17.12
CA GLU A 69 7.24 19.86 -18.13
C GLU A 69 7.78 21.17 -17.53
N MET A 70 7.39 21.50 -16.29
CA MET A 70 7.78 22.75 -15.62
C MET A 70 9.04 22.65 -14.76
N VAL A 71 9.60 21.45 -14.58
CA VAL A 71 10.80 21.23 -13.76
C VAL A 71 11.88 20.52 -14.55
N GLU A 72 13.14 20.89 -14.29
CA GLU A 72 14.33 20.26 -14.88
C GLU A 72 15.11 19.42 -13.87
N ASP A 73 14.76 19.53 -12.58
CA ASP A 73 15.46 18.88 -11.48
C ASP A 73 14.95 17.46 -11.22
N ASP A 74 15.88 16.51 -11.07
CA ASP A 74 15.57 15.10 -10.86
C ASP A 74 14.82 14.86 -9.54
N GLU A 75 15.18 15.56 -8.46
CA GLU A 75 14.47 15.42 -7.16
C GLU A 75 13.01 15.90 -7.30
N ALA A 76 12.78 17.01 -8.00
CA ALA A 76 11.44 17.48 -8.31
C ALA A 76 10.65 16.50 -9.19
N HIS A 77 11.27 15.88 -10.20
CA HIS A 77 10.65 14.84 -11.03
C HIS A 77 10.22 13.63 -10.20
N TYR A 78 11.10 13.17 -9.31
CA TYR A 78 10.81 12.08 -8.39
C TYR A 78 9.60 12.39 -7.51
N ASP A 79 9.55 13.58 -6.91
CA ASP A 79 8.47 14.00 -6.03
C ASP A 79 7.14 14.13 -6.78
N ILE A 80 7.15 14.63 -8.01
CA ILE A 80 5.97 14.72 -8.86
C ILE A 80 5.42 13.32 -9.19
N LEU A 81 6.28 12.40 -9.62
CA LEU A 81 5.89 11.01 -9.92
C LEU A 81 5.39 10.28 -8.67
N SER A 82 6.05 10.50 -7.52
CA SER A 82 5.64 9.95 -6.22
C SER A 82 4.26 10.47 -5.79
N SER A 83 4.02 11.77 -5.96
CA SER A 83 2.72 12.41 -5.70
C SER A 83 1.61 11.82 -6.58
N ALA A 84 1.84 11.75 -7.89
CA ALA A 84 0.85 11.22 -8.84
C ALA A 84 0.54 9.75 -8.57
N THR A 85 1.56 8.93 -8.26
CA THR A 85 1.38 7.52 -7.89
C THR A 85 0.55 7.39 -6.62
N SER A 86 0.79 8.24 -5.62
CA SER A 86 0.03 8.25 -4.37
C SER A 86 -1.42 8.69 -4.57
N GLU A 87 -1.65 9.69 -5.44
CA GLU A 87 -2.99 10.14 -5.82
C GLU A 87 -3.78 9.03 -6.52
N LEU A 88 -3.16 8.30 -7.46
CA LEU A 88 -3.78 7.16 -8.13
C LEU A 88 -4.15 6.06 -7.14
N LEU A 89 -3.22 5.66 -6.27
CA LEU A 89 -3.45 4.61 -5.27
C LEU A 89 -4.55 4.95 -4.25
N ALA A 90 -4.85 6.23 -4.07
CA ALA A 90 -5.94 6.69 -3.19
C ALA A 90 -7.33 6.59 -3.85
N LEU A 91 -7.41 6.37 -5.16
CA LEU A 91 -8.68 6.27 -5.88
C LEU A 91 -9.41 4.97 -5.54
N THR A 92 -10.74 5.05 -5.51
CA THR A 92 -11.58 3.84 -5.53
C THR A 92 -11.71 3.37 -6.96
N VAL A 93 -11.28 2.14 -7.24
CA VAL A 93 -11.18 1.61 -8.61
C VAL A 93 -12.36 0.66 -8.90
N PRO A 94 -13.15 0.87 -9.97
CA PRO A 94 -14.14 -0.09 -10.41
C PRO A 94 -13.47 -1.42 -10.81
N ALA A 95 -14.15 -2.55 -10.55
CA ALA A 95 -13.58 -3.88 -10.83
C ALA A 95 -13.11 -4.05 -12.28
N SER A 96 -13.80 -3.44 -13.25
CA SER A 96 -13.43 -3.49 -14.68
C SER A 96 -12.13 -2.75 -15.01
N TYR A 97 -11.66 -1.85 -14.16
CA TYR A 97 -10.46 -1.04 -14.39
C TYR A 97 -9.27 -1.42 -13.50
N GLN A 98 -9.38 -2.48 -12.69
CA GLN A 98 -8.29 -2.87 -11.78
C GLN A 98 -6.98 -3.17 -12.51
N SER A 99 -7.02 -3.87 -13.63
CA SER A 99 -5.79 -4.21 -14.39
C SER A 99 -5.11 -2.95 -14.91
N VAL A 100 -5.85 -2.10 -15.63
CA VAL A 100 -5.31 -0.85 -16.18
C VAL A 100 -4.82 0.09 -15.08
N HIS A 101 -5.52 0.15 -13.94
CA HIS A 101 -5.09 0.96 -12.81
C HIS A 101 -3.72 0.52 -12.27
N LEU A 102 -3.56 -0.79 -12.05
CA LEU A 102 -2.31 -1.34 -11.54
C LEU A 102 -1.17 -1.20 -12.56
N GLU A 103 -1.46 -1.35 -13.85
CA GLU A 103 -0.47 -1.13 -14.92
C GLU A 103 -0.04 0.33 -14.98
N LEU A 104 -0.96 1.28 -14.81
CA LEU A 104 -0.66 2.71 -14.75
C LEU A 104 0.26 3.03 -13.57
N VAL A 105 -0.12 2.59 -12.37
CA VAL A 105 0.68 2.76 -11.15
C VAL A 105 2.07 2.14 -11.29
N ALA A 106 2.16 0.92 -11.83
CA ALA A 106 3.44 0.24 -12.03
C ALA A 106 4.32 0.99 -13.06
N SER A 107 3.73 1.59 -14.09
CA SER A 107 4.47 2.34 -15.10
C SER A 107 5.01 3.65 -14.54
N LEU A 108 4.22 4.37 -13.73
CA LEU A 108 4.71 5.56 -13.01
C LEU A 108 5.79 5.21 -12.00
N ASP A 109 5.67 4.06 -11.33
CA ASP A 109 6.69 3.60 -10.39
C ASP A 109 8.01 3.27 -11.08
N LEU A 110 7.97 2.69 -12.29
CA LEU A 110 9.17 2.48 -13.12
C LEU A 110 9.82 3.81 -13.52
N LEU A 111 9.03 4.79 -13.96
CA LEU A 111 9.55 6.12 -14.25
C LEU A 111 10.22 6.73 -13.02
N ARG A 112 9.56 6.65 -11.85
CA ARG A 112 10.06 7.16 -10.57
C ARG A 112 11.39 6.52 -10.18
N GLN A 113 11.51 5.19 -10.32
CA GLN A 113 12.77 4.49 -10.07
C GLN A 113 13.87 4.88 -11.05
N GLY A 114 13.49 5.22 -12.29
CA GLY A 114 14.40 5.63 -13.35
C GLY A 114 15.04 7.01 -13.16
N VAL A 115 14.39 7.90 -12.40
CA VAL A 115 14.85 9.28 -12.16
C VAL A 115 16.29 9.36 -11.66
N PHE A 116 16.73 8.45 -10.78
CA PHE A 116 18.08 8.48 -10.21
C PHE A 116 19.10 7.62 -10.98
N GLY A 117 18.94 7.50 -12.30
CA GLY A 117 19.95 6.92 -13.19
C GLY A 117 19.69 5.49 -13.65
N GLU A 118 18.48 4.95 -13.46
CA GLU A 118 18.07 3.67 -14.04
C GLU A 118 17.32 3.89 -15.38
N GLU A 119 18.03 4.34 -16.41
CA GLU A 119 17.45 4.73 -17.71
C GLU A 119 16.58 3.63 -18.34
N THR A 120 16.97 2.36 -18.20
CA THR A 120 16.15 1.22 -18.65
C THR A 120 14.76 1.16 -18.02
N LYS A 121 14.58 1.64 -16.78
CA LYS A 121 13.28 1.74 -16.12
C LYS A 121 12.47 2.93 -16.65
N VAL A 122 13.12 4.04 -17.00
CA VAL A 122 12.47 5.17 -17.67
C VAL A 122 11.90 4.72 -19.01
N GLU A 123 12.71 4.06 -19.83
CA GLU A 123 12.29 3.54 -21.14
C GLU A 123 11.15 2.51 -21.02
N GLU A 124 11.29 1.55 -20.10
CA GLU A 124 10.28 0.53 -19.82
C GLU A 124 8.96 1.17 -19.35
N GLY A 125 9.02 2.12 -18.41
CA GLY A 125 7.86 2.84 -17.89
C GLY A 125 7.16 3.67 -18.96
N ALA A 126 7.92 4.44 -19.75
CA ALA A 126 7.40 5.25 -20.85
C ALA A 126 6.74 4.40 -21.93
N ARG A 127 7.38 3.28 -22.32
CA ARG A 127 6.82 2.33 -23.29
C ARG A 127 5.51 1.72 -22.82
N ARG A 128 5.40 1.37 -21.54
CA ARG A 128 4.16 0.83 -20.97
C ARG A 128 3.06 1.88 -20.92
N LEU A 129 3.37 3.12 -20.52
CA LEU A 129 2.41 4.23 -20.57
C LEU A 129 1.89 4.49 -21.99
N GLU A 130 2.78 4.54 -22.98
CA GLU A 130 2.39 4.71 -24.38
C GLU A 130 1.42 3.60 -24.85
N ALA A 131 1.69 2.35 -24.48
CA ALA A 131 0.79 1.24 -24.79
C ALA A 131 -0.59 1.39 -24.12
N LEU A 132 -0.63 1.92 -22.89
CA LEU A 132 -1.88 2.23 -22.20
C LEU A 132 -2.65 3.33 -22.91
N TYR A 133 -2.00 4.43 -23.30
CA TYR A 133 -2.64 5.52 -24.06
C TYR A 133 -3.23 5.04 -25.39
N GLN A 134 -2.54 4.14 -26.09
CA GLN A 134 -3.05 3.56 -27.34
C GLN A 134 -4.24 2.62 -27.12
N THR A 135 -4.27 1.91 -26.00
CA THR A 135 -5.32 0.93 -25.68
C THR A 135 -6.57 1.61 -25.08
N TYR A 136 -6.38 2.71 -24.36
CA TYR A 136 -7.41 3.39 -23.59
C TYR A 136 -7.44 4.90 -23.94
N PRO A 137 -8.17 5.30 -24.99
CA PRO A 137 -8.14 6.69 -25.52
C PRO A 137 -8.67 7.79 -24.58
N TRP A 138 -9.19 7.42 -23.40
CA TRP A 138 -9.66 8.34 -22.37
C TRP A 138 -8.53 8.78 -21.41
N LEU A 139 -7.41 8.04 -21.38
CA LEU A 139 -6.16 8.41 -20.71
C LEU A 139 -5.44 9.51 -21.48
#